data_AF-A0A2D1UCD2-F1
#
_entry.id   AF-A0A2D1UCD2-F1
#
_cell.length_a   1.000
_cell.length_b   1.000
_cell.length_c   1.000
_cell.angle_alpha   90.00
_cell.angle_beta   90.00
_cell.angle_gamma   90.00
#
_symmetry.space_group_name_H-M   'P 1'
#
loop_
_entity.id
_entity.type
_entity.pdbx_description
1 polymer ?
#
loop_
_entity_poly.entity_id
_entity_poly.type
_entity_poly.pdbx_seq_one_letter_code
_entity_poly.pdbx_strand_id
1 'polypeptide(L)'
;MAEQYIDKSILKIIREKLWSISNNKRITLEDIQDRTGFSYSQVYRIVRGTNNISISGLIAVCKALEVQPSEVFSFVLSIPKYPPLRKDMKIKK
;
A
#
# COMPACT_ATOMS: atom_id res chain seq x y z
N MET A 1 0.24 -10.09 21.97
CA MET A 1 0.83 -10.07 20.61
C MET A 1 1.48 -8.71 20.42
N ALA A 2 2.68 -8.63 19.85
CA ALA A 2 3.29 -7.33 19.56
C ALA A 2 2.39 -6.55 18.59
N GLU A 3 2.16 -5.27 18.88
CA GLU A 3 1.39 -4.40 18.00
C GLU A 3 2.12 -4.28 16.66
N GLN A 4 1.40 -4.47 15.56
CA GLN A 4 1.98 -4.32 14.24
C GLN A 4 2.31 -2.86 14.00
N TYR A 5 3.54 -2.56 13.58
CA TYR A 5 3.89 -1.22 13.11
C TYR A 5 3.07 -0.88 11.85
N ILE A 6 2.45 0.30 11.85
CA ILE A 6 1.69 0.83 10.72
C ILE A 6 2.13 2.27 10.47
N ASP A 7 2.75 2.51 9.32
CA ASP A 7 2.97 3.87 8.84
C ASP A 7 1.66 4.42 8.26
N LYS A 8 0.88 5.09 9.11
CA LYS A 8 -0.41 5.68 8.75
C LYS A 8 -0.28 6.73 7.65
N SER A 9 0.86 7.42 7.56
CA SER A 9 1.06 8.49 6.58
C SER A 9 1.19 7.94 5.16
N ILE A 10 2.04 6.93 4.98
CA ILE A 10 2.24 6.29 3.67
C ILE A 10 1.02 5.49 3.25
N LEU A 11 0.40 4.81 4.20
CA LEU A 11 -0.81 4.07 3.95
C LEU A 11 -1.96 4.98 3.46
N LYS A 12 -2.05 6.21 3.97
CA LYS A 12 -3.01 7.21 3.49
C LYS A 12 -2.71 7.63 2.04
N ILE A 13 -1.45 7.95 1.72
CA ILE A 13 -1.03 8.34 0.36
C ILE A 13 -1.35 7.25 -0.66
N ILE A 14 -1.03 5.99 -0.35
CA ILE A 14 -1.32 4.84 -1.22
C ILE A 14 -2.81 4.73 -1.50
N ARG A 15 -3.66 4.88 -0.47
CA ARG A 15 -5.12 4.79 -0.62
C ARG A 15 -5.72 5.95 -1.40
N GLU A 16 -5.25 7.17 -1.16
CA GLU A 16 -5.68 8.34 -1.92
C GLU A 16 -5.40 8.15 -3.42
N LYS A 17 -4.26 7.55 -3.75
CA LYS A 17 -3.94 7.20 -5.14
C LYS A 17 -4.83 6.10 -5.71
N LEU A 18 -5.00 4.98 -5.00
CA LEU A 18 -5.93 3.92 -5.43
C LEU A 18 -7.32 4.49 -5.70
N TRP A 19 -7.82 5.31 -4.78
CA TRP A 19 -9.13 5.93 -4.88
C TRP A 19 -9.21 6.91 -6.05
N SER A 20 -8.18 7.75 -6.25
CA SER A 20 -8.11 8.66 -7.39
C SER A 20 -8.13 7.89 -8.72
N ILE A 21 -7.34 6.82 -8.84
CA ILE A 21 -7.32 5.95 -10.03
C ILE A 21 -8.70 5.32 -10.25
N SER A 22 -9.34 4.81 -9.19
CA SER A 22 -10.69 4.24 -9.24
C SER A 22 -11.70 5.24 -9.80
N ASN A 23 -11.73 6.46 -9.25
CA ASN A 23 -12.65 7.51 -9.69
C ASN A 23 -12.39 7.95 -11.13
N ASN A 24 -11.11 8.12 -11.51
CA ASN A 24 -10.74 8.51 -12.87
C ASN A 24 -11.18 7.47 -13.90
N LYS A 25 -11.09 6.18 -13.55
CA LYS A 25 -11.55 5.06 -14.40
C LYS A 25 -13.03 4.75 -14.26
N ARG A 26 -13.76 5.43 -13.36
CA ARG A 26 -15.17 5.15 -13.00
C ARG A 26 -15.41 3.69 -12.59
N ILE A 27 -14.43 3.09 -11.91
CA ILE A 27 -14.53 1.74 -11.33
C ILE A 27 -14.99 1.90 -9.89
N THR A 28 -16.10 1.26 -9.53
CA THR A 28 -16.69 1.28 -8.18
C THR A 28 -16.02 0.26 -7.26
N LEU A 29 -16.32 0.30 -5.95
CA LEU A 29 -15.80 -0.71 -5.03
C LEU A 29 -16.43 -2.08 -5.29
N GLU A 30 -17.68 -2.10 -5.74
CA GLU A 30 -18.44 -3.26 -6.18
C GLU A 30 -17.79 -3.88 -7.44
N ASP A 31 -17.37 -3.07 -8.41
CA ASP A 31 -16.63 -3.58 -9.56
C ASP A 31 -15.30 -4.23 -9.14
N ILE A 32 -14.59 -3.64 -8.19
CA ILE A 32 -13.34 -4.23 -7.64
C ILE A 32 -13.67 -5.54 -6.92
N GLN A 33 -14.76 -5.58 -6.16
CA GLN A 33 -15.24 -6.78 -5.48
C GLN A 33 -15.46 -7.92 -6.47
N ASP A 34 -16.20 -7.66 -7.54
CA ASP A 34 -16.51 -8.63 -8.59
C ASP A 34 -15.25 -9.10 -9.32
N ARG A 35 -14.30 -8.19 -9.56
CA ARG A 35 -13.03 -8.49 -10.23
C ARG A 35 -12.02 -9.25 -9.37
N THR A 36 -12.04 -9.08 -8.05
CA THR A 36 -11.09 -9.76 -7.14
C THR A 36 -11.67 -10.97 -6.42
N GLY A 37 -13.01 -11.12 -6.38
CA GLY A 37 -13.69 -12.10 -5.55
C GLY A 37 -13.55 -11.85 -4.04
N PHE A 38 -13.18 -10.62 -3.65
CA PHE A 38 -13.11 -10.25 -2.23
C PHE A 38 -14.51 -9.89 -1.72
N SER A 39 -14.71 -9.85 -0.40
CA SER A 39 -15.89 -9.21 0.16
C SER A 39 -15.80 -7.68 0.01
N TYR A 40 -16.95 -7.00 -0.06
CA TYR A 40 -17.01 -5.54 -0.05
C TYR A 40 -16.19 -4.93 1.09
N SER A 41 -16.28 -5.51 2.31
CA SER A 41 -15.53 -5.04 3.47
C SER A 41 -14.01 -5.15 3.28
N GLN A 42 -13.53 -6.22 2.65
CA GLN A 42 -12.11 -6.36 2.31
C GLN A 42 -11.68 -5.32 1.29
N VAL A 43 -12.46 -5.11 0.23
CA VAL A 43 -12.19 -4.07 -0.77
C VAL A 43 -12.14 -2.69 -0.11
N TYR A 44 -13.15 -2.36 0.70
CA TYR A 44 -13.20 -1.12 1.45
C TYR A 44 -11.98 -0.95 2.36
N ARG A 45 -11.59 -1.98 3.12
CA ARG A 45 -10.39 -1.95 3.97
C ARG A 45 -9.12 -1.69 3.17
N ILE A 46 -8.99 -2.25 1.97
CA ILE A 46 -7.82 -2.04 1.12
C ILE A 46 -7.82 -0.62 0.54
N VAL A 47 -8.91 -0.19 -0.10
CA VAL A 47 -8.97 1.06 -0.89
C VAL A 47 -9.23 2.30 -0.03
N ARG A 48 -10.08 2.20 0.99
CA ARG A 48 -10.60 3.36 1.76
C ARG A 48 -10.41 3.29 3.28
N GLY A 49 -10.06 2.12 3.82
CA GLY A 49 -9.99 1.89 5.26
C GLY A 49 -8.79 2.54 5.96
N THR A 50 -8.51 2.11 7.19
CA THR A 50 -7.38 2.60 8.02
C THR A 50 -6.47 1.49 8.55
N ASN A 51 -6.90 0.22 8.42
CA ASN A 51 -6.14 -0.95 8.84
C ASN A 51 -4.89 -1.17 7.98
N ASN A 52 -3.90 -1.91 8.46
CA ASN A 52 -2.84 -2.35 7.57
C ASN A 52 -3.39 -3.22 6.42
N ILE A 53 -2.73 -3.18 5.27
CA ILE A 53 -3.11 -3.96 4.09
C ILE A 53 -1.96 -4.89 3.70
N SER A 54 -2.29 -6.07 3.15
CA SER A 54 -1.27 -6.94 2.59
C SER A 54 -0.85 -6.46 1.20
N ILE A 55 0.40 -6.72 0.83
CA ILE A 55 0.89 -6.46 -0.52
C ILE A 55 0.08 -7.25 -1.57
N SER A 56 -0.28 -8.51 -1.27
CA SER A 56 -1.09 -9.33 -2.18
C SER A 56 -2.48 -8.73 -2.42
N GLY A 57 -3.11 -8.19 -1.38
CA GLY A 57 -4.39 -7.49 -1.50
C GLY A 57 -4.27 -6.22 -2.34
N LEU A 58 -3.20 -5.44 -2.14
CA LEU A 58 -2.91 -4.27 -2.97
C LEU A 58 -2.72 -4.64 -4.44
N ILE A 59 -1.95 -5.68 -4.74
CA ILE A 59 -1.70 -6.13 -6.12
C ILE A 59 -2.98 -6.65 -6.77
N ALA A 60 -3.83 -7.37 -6.04
CA ALA A 60 -5.14 -7.79 -6.55
C ALA A 60 -6.00 -6.58 -6.95
N VAL A 61 -6.04 -5.54 -6.12
CA VAL A 61 -6.73 -4.29 -6.45
C VAL A 61 -6.08 -3.57 -7.63
N CYS A 62 -4.74 -3.55 -7.74
CA CYS A 62 -4.07 -2.95 -8.91
C CYS A 62 -4.46 -3.67 -10.21
N LYS A 63 -4.55 -5.00 -10.19
CA LYS A 63 -5.05 -5.79 -11.32
C LYS A 63 -6.51 -5.48 -11.65
N ALA A 64 -7.37 -5.40 -10.62
CA ALA A 64 -8.79 -5.05 -10.80
C ALA A 64 -8.98 -3.64 -11.37
N LEU A 65 -8.11 -2.70 -11.00
CA LEU A 65 -8.07 -1.33 -11.53
C LEU A 65 -7.30 -1.22 -12.85
N GLU A 66 -6.74 -2.32 -13.37
CA GLU A 66 -5.94 -2.36 -14.61
C GLU A 66 -4.81 -1.31 -14.60
N VAL A 67 -4.08 -1.22 -13.48
CA VAL A 67 -3.04 -0.22 -13.24
C VAL A 67 -1.74 -0.88 -12.81
N GLN A 68 -0.60 -0.30 -13.19
CA GLN A 68 0.68 -0.79 -12.70
C GLN A 68 0.91 -0.37 -11.25
N PRO A 69 1.49 -1.24 -10.39
CA PRO A 69 1.79 -0.89 -9.00
C PRO A 69 2.69 0.36 -8.88
N SER A 70 3.57 0.59 -9.86
CA SER A 70 4.44 1.79 -9.92
C SER A 70 3.65 3.11 -9.88
N GLU A 71 2.45 3.14 -10.46
CA GLU A 71 1.60 4.34 -10.47
C GLU A 71 1.09 4.64 -9.05
N VAL A 72 0.75 3.59 -8.29
CA VAL A 72 0.35 3.69 -6.88
C VAL A 72 1.55 4.06 -6.00
N PHE A 73 2.72 3.46 -6.23
CA PHE A 73 3.94 3.68 -5.45
C PHE A 73 4.77 4.91 -5.87
N SER A 74 4.26 5.77 -6.75
CA SER A 74 4.98 6.98 -7.21
C SER A 74 5.01 8.12 -6.16
N PHE A 75 5.73 7.94 -5.04
CA PHE A 75 5.88 8.95 -3.98
C PHE A 75 7.34 9.03 -3.48
N VAL A 76 7.67 10.14 -2.82
CA VAL A 76 9.02 10.40 -2.29
C VAL A 76 8.99 10.28 -0.77
N LEU A 77 9.99 9.59 -0.21
CA LEU A 77 10.19 9.45 1.23
C LEU A 77 11.48 10.15 1.66
N SER A 78 11.46 10.73 2.86
CA SER A 78 12.71 11.14 3.53
C SER A 78 13.37 9.91 4.13
N ILE A 79 14.56 9.57 3.63
CA ILE A 79 15.33 8.43 4.12
C ILE A 79 16.33 8.93 5.17
N PRO A 80 16.20 8.51 6.45
CA PRO A 80 17.15 8.90 7.48
C PRO A 80 18.53 8.28 7.22
N LYS A 81 19.59 9.03 7.55
CA LYS A 81 20.96 8.52 7.53
C LYS A 81 21.26 7.83 8.85
N TYR A 82 21.39 6.51 8.83
CA TYR A 82 21.76 5.73 10.02
C TYR A 82 23.29 5.62 10.18
N PRO A 83 23.77 5.37 11.41
CA PRO A 83 25.17 5.02 11.65
C PRO A 83 25.61 3.77 10.86
N PRO A 84 26.93 3.52 10.72
CA PRO A 84 27.48 2.34 10.04
C PRO A 84 26.91 1.02 10.58
N LEU A 85 26.88 -0.01 9.74
CA LEU A 85 26.35 -1.31 10.15
C LEU A 85 27.26 -1.97 11.18
N ARG A 86 26.70 -2.89 11.98
CA ARG A 86 27.45 -3.62 13.00
C ARG A 86 28.69 -4.35 12.46
N LYS A 87 28.64 -4.80 11.20
CA LYS A 87 29.77 -5.44 10.51
C LYS A 87 30.93 -4.46 10.24
N ASP A 88 30.62 -3.20 9.98
CA ASP A 88 31.59 -2.15 9.65
C ASP A 88 32.30 -1.63 10.91
N MET A 89 31.70 -1.84 12.09
CA MET A 89 32.28 -1.46 13.37
C MET A 89 33.41 -2.39 13.85
N LYS A 90 33.47 -3.65 13.38
CA LYS A 90 34.45 -4.65 13.84
C LYS A 90 35.82 -4.55 13.16
N ILE A 91 35.94 -3.77 12.08
CA ILE A 91 37.16 -3.67 11.26
C ILE A 91 38.17 -2.68 11.87
N LYS A 92 37.75 -1.86 12.85
CA LYS A 92 38.62 -0.92 13.57
C LYS A 92 39.21 -1.52 14.87
N LYS A 93 39.90 -2.66 14.77
CA LYS A 93 40.74 -3.17 15.87
C LYS A 93 42.15 -3.41 15.39
#